data_AF-A8QYS2-F1
#
_entry.id   AF-A8QYS2-F1
#
_cell.length_a   1.000
_cell.length_b   1.000
_cell.length_c   1.000
_cell.angle_alpha   90.00
_cell.angle_beta   90.00
_cell.angle_gamma   90.00
#
_symmetry.space_group_name_H-M   'P 1'
#
loop_
_entity.id
_entity.type
_entity.pdbx_description
1 polymer ?
#
loop_
_entity_poly.entity_id
_entity_poly.type
_entity_poly.pdbx_seq_one_letter_code
_entity_poly.pdbx_strand_id
1 'polypeptide(L)'
;MSEKQSRLDALKKKQEQLRAQIQKLESLEKARERKRDTRRKILIGSYFIDKANQEGTLFDLYQQMKHYIKRNADRELFHLEPIQEEQSVLETEPME
;
A
#
# COMPACT_ATOMS: atom_id res chain seq x y z
N MET A 1 3.58 -30.42 -43.09
CA MET A 1 3.26 -29.17 -42.36
C MET A 1 3.24 -28.03 -43.37
N SER A 2 2.11 -27.33 -43.55
CA SER A 2 2.01 -26.22 -44.50
C SER A 2 2.95 -25.07 -44.10
N GLU A 3 3.70 -24.49 -45.05
CA GLU A 3 4.60 -23.34 -44.80
C GLU A 3 3.88 -22.18 -44.10
N LYS A 4 2.58 -22.02 -44.36
CA LYS A 4 1.71 -21.04 -43.70
C LYS A 4 1.57 -21.31 -42.20
N GLN A 5 1.50 -22.57 -41.80
CA GLN A 5 1.42 -22.98 -40.38
C GLN A 5 2.72 -22.65 -39.64
N SER A 6 3.87 -22.91 -40.27
CA SER A 6 5.19 -22.59 -39.70
C SER A 6 5.40 -21.08 -39.49
N ARG A 7 4.99 -20.26 -40.45
CA ARG A 7 5.04 -18.78 -40.31
C ARG A 7 4.12 -18.29 -39.19
N LEU A 8 2.94 -18.88 -39.04
CA LEU A 8 1.99 -18.53 -38.00
C LEU A 8 2.52 -18.87 -36.60
N ASP A 9 3.15 -20.03 -36.43
CA ASP A 9 3.77 -20.43 -35.16
C ASP A 9 4.97 -19.54 -34.79
N ALA A 10 5.77 -19.13 -35.79
CA ALA A 10 6.86 -18.17 -35.59
C ALA A 10 6.34 -16.79 -35.13
N LEU A 11 5.22 -16.31 -35.70
CA LEU A 11 4.58 -15.06 -35.28
C LEU A 11 4.01 -15.16 -33.87
N LYS A 12 3.37 -16.28 -33.51
CA LYS A 12 2.88 -16.52 -32.14
C LYS A 12 4.01 -16.51 -31.10
N LYS A 13 5.12 -17.18 -31.39
CA LYS A 13 6.31 -17.16 -30.51
C LYS A 13 6.86 -15.75 -30.33
N LYS A 14 6.96 -14.96 -31.41
CA LYS A 14 7.36 -13.55 -31.31
C LYS A 14 6.38 -12.71 -30.48
N GLN A 15 5.08 -12.93 -30.64
CA GLN A 15 4.06 -12.24 -29.86
C GLN A 15 4.19 -12.55 -28.35
N GLU A 16 4.42 -13.81 -27.99
CA GLU A 16 4.62 -14.22 -26.61
C GLU A 16 5.89 -13.59 -26.00
N GLN A 17 6.99 -13.59 -26.74
CA GLN A 17 8.23 -12.92 -26.33
C GLN A 17 8.03 -11.42 -26.11
N LEU A 18 7.35 -10.73 -27.02
CA LEU A 18 7.06 -9.30 -26.88
C LEU A 18 6.13 -9.03 -25.69
N ARG A 19 5.11 -9.87 -25.47
CA ARG A 19 4.23 -9.76 -24.29
C ARG A 19 5.01 -9.90 -22.99
N ALA A 20 5.93 -10.86 -22.90
CA ALA A 20 6.77 -11.04 -21.73
C ALA A 20 7.69 -9.82 -21.48
N GLN A 21 8.24 -9.23 -22.56
CA GLN A 21 9.04 -8.00 -22.46
C GLN A 21 8.23 -6.80 -21.98
N ILE A 22 7.01 -6.62 -22.51
CA ILE A 22 6.08 -5.56 -22.09
C ILE A 22 5.77 -5.71 -20.59
N GLN A 23 5.35 -6.92 -20.16
CA GLN A 23 5.03 -7.18 -18.76
C GLN A 23 6.22 -6.90 -17.84
N LYS A 24 7.45 -7.25 -18.27
CA LYS A 24 8.68 -6.94 -17.52
C LYS A 24 8.88 -5.44 -17.38
N LEU A 25 8.75 -4.66 -18.46
CA LEU A 25 8.91 -3.20 -18.42
C LEU A 25 7.85 -2.53 -17.56
N GLU A 26 6.58 -2.93 -17.69
CA GLU A 26 5.49 -2.42 -16.85
C GLU A 26 5.73 -2.70 -15.37
N SER A 27 6.22 -3.91 -15.03
CA SER A 27 6.52 -4.26 -13.64
C SER A 27 7.64 -3.38 -13.06
N LEU A 28 8.65 -3.04 -13.87
CA LEU A 28 9.75 -2.17 -13.48
C LEU A 28 9.28 -0.73 -13.29
N GLU A 29 8.41 -0.25 -14.16
CA GLU A 29 7.83 1.10 -14.05
C GLU A 29 6.96 1.22 -12.80
N LYS A 30 6.05 0.27 -12.56
CA LYS A 30 5.25 0.19 -11.33
C LYS A 30 6.14 0.11 -10.08
N ALA A 31 7.26 -0.61 -10.13
CA ALA A 31 8.21 -0.65 -9.01
C ALA A 31 8.90 0.70 -8.78
N ARG A 32 9.30 1.41 -9.85
CA ARG A 32 9.88 2.76 -9.76
C ARG A 32 8.88 3.77 -9.21
N GLU A 33 7.62 3.70 -9.67
CA GLU A 33 6.56 4.58 -9.20
C GLU A 33 6.28 4.36 -7.71
N ARG A 34 6.15 3.10 -7.26
CA ARG A 34 6.02 2.78 -5.83
C ARG A 34 7.18 3.34 -5.00
N LYS A 35 8.43 3.19 -5.47
CA LYS A 35 9.60 3.77 -4.77
C LYS A 35 9.52 5.29 -4.67
N ARG A 36 9.12 5.97 -5.75
CA ARG A 36 8.97 7.44 -5.76
C ARG A 36 7.83 7.89 -4.84
N ASP A 37 6.71 7.18 -4.86
CA ASP A 37 5.56 7.44 -3.98
C ASP A 37 5.92 7.26 -2.50
N THR A 38 6.57 6.15 -2.14
CA THR A 38 7.10 5.94 -0.78
C THR A 38 8.05 7.06 -0.38
N ARG A 39 8.96 7.49 -1.27
CA ARG A 39 9.89 8.58 -0.99
C ARG A 39 9.16 9.92 -0.75
N ARG A 40 8.12 10.23 -1.54
CA ARG A 40 7.29 11.43 -1.35
C ARG A 40 6.60 11.41 0.02
N LYS A 41 5.97 10.29 0.37
CA LYS A 41 5.29 10.10 1.66
C LYS A 41 6.24 10.28 2.85
N ILE A 42 7.45 9.72 2.77
CA ILE A 42 8.47 9.88 3.81
C ILE A 42 8.90 11.34 3.94
N LEU A 43 9.21 12.02 2.83
CA LEU A 43 9.68 13.42 2.86
C LEU A 43 8.61 14.38 3.37
N ILE A 44 7.36 14.17 2.96
CA ILE A 44 6.23 14.95 3.46
C ILE A 44 6.07 14.71 4.97
N GLY A 45 6.10 13.44 5.40
CA GLY A 45 6.02 13.08 6.81
C GLY A 45 7.13 13.70 7.66
N SER A 46 8.39 13.61 7.21
CA SER A 46 9.52 14.19 7.94
C SER A 46 9.38 15.71 8.07
N TYR A 47 8.97 16.40 7.00
CA TYR A 47 8.76 17.85 7.05
C TYR A 47 7.67 18.25 8.05
N PHE A 48 6.53 17.56 8.07
CA PHE A 48 5.46 17.87 9.03
C PHE A 48 5.87 17.61 10.48
N ILE A 49 6.62 16.54 10.73
CA ILE A 49 7.16 16.23 12.06
C ILE A 49 8.14 17.32 12.50
N ASP A 50 9.09 17.70 11.64
CA ASP A 50 10.07 18.75 11.94
C ASP A 50 9.39 20.09 12.22
N LYS A 51 8.39 20.45 11.40
CA LYS A 51 7.61 21.67 11.60
C LYS A 51 6.83 21.64 12.93
N ALA A 52 6.13 20.56 13.23
CA ALA A 52 5.35 20.45 14.45
C ALA A 52 6.24 20.42 15.71
N ASN A 53 7.45 19.87 15.61
CA ASN A 53 8.45 19.96 16.67
C ASN A 53 8.90 21.40 16.93
N GLN A 54 9.15 22.18 15.86
CA GLN A 54 9.52 23.60 16.00
C GLN A 54 8.40 24.45 16.62
N GLU A 55 7.15 24.14 16.28
CA GLU A 55 5.96 24.86 16.78
C GLU A 55 5.45 24.31 18.13
N GLY A 56 5.96 23.17 18.60
CA GLY A 56 5.49 22.50 19.82
C GLY A 56 4.10 21.83 19.68
N THR A 57 3.60 21.65 18.46
CA THR A 57 2.25 21.16 18.13
C THR A 57 2.22 19.69 17.70
N LEU A 58 3.29 18.93 17.99
CA LEU A 58 3.44 17.53 17.58
C LEU A 58 2.27 16.63 18.06
N PHE A 59 1.82 16.82 19.30
CA PHE A 59 0.69 16.06 19.84
C PHE A 59 -0.62 16.35 19.09
N ASP A 60 -0.88 17.63 18.76
CA ASP A 60 -2.07 18.02 18.01
C ASP A 60 -2.07 17.39 16.60
N LEU A 61 -0.90 17.32 15.96
CA LEU A 61 -0.72 16.65 14.68
C LEU A 61 -1.10 15.16 14.78
N TYR A 62 -0.65 14.46 15.83
CA TYR A 62 -1.01 13.06 16.05
C TYR A 62 -2.51 12.87 16.30
N GLN A 63 -3.11 13.76 17.10
CA GLN A 63 -4.55 13.74 17.36
C GLN A 63 -5.39 13.97 16.10
N GLN A 64 -4.93 14.81 15.17
CA GLN A 64 -5.58 14.97 13.86
C GLN A 64 -5.52 13.70 13.01
N MET A 65 -4.42 12.94 13.13
CA MET A 65 -4.21 11.69 12.39
C MET A 65 -4.95 10.47 12.98
N LYS A 66 -5.56 10.60 14.17
CA LYS A 66 -6.15 9.48 14.91
C LYS A 66 -7.17 8.64 14.12
N HIS A 67 -7.92 9.27 13.20
CA HIS A 67 -8.94 8.61 12.39
C HIS A 67 -8.34 7.80 11.22
N TYR A 68 -7.11 8.10 10.83
CA TYR A 68 -6.41 7.41 9.74
C TYR A 68 -5.67 6.15 10.23
N ILE A 69 -5.33 6.09 11.53
CA ILE A 69 -4.58 4.99 12.12
C ILE A 69 -5.54 4.04 12.83
N LYS A 70 -5.90 2.95 12.15
CA LYS A 70 -6.91 1.98 12.63
C LYS A 70 -6.32 0.88 13.51
N ARG A 71 -5.03 0.55 13.33
CA ARG A 71 -4.40 -0.57 14.03
C ARG A 71 -3.83 -0.09 15.36
N ASN A 72 -4.17 -0.77 16.47
CA ASN A 72 -3.72 -0.39 17.81
C ASN A 72 -2.19 -0.36 17.96
N ALA A 73 -1.47 -1.30 17.33
CA ALA A 73 0.00 -1.30 17.32
C ALA A 73 0.59 -0.05 16.64
N ASP A 74 -0.04 0.42 15.56
CA ASP A 74 0.41 1.64 14.88
C ASP A 74 0.05 2.88 15.69
N ARG A 75 -1.10 2.87 16.39
CA ARG A 75 -1.57 3.97 17.26
C ARG A 75 -0.64 4.22 18.44
N GLU A 76 -0.04 3.17 18.99
CA GLU A 76 0.95 3.26 20.07
C GLU A 76 2.18 4.10 19.64
N LEU A 77 2.63 3.97 18.39
CA LEU A 77 3.76 4.73 17.84
C LEU A 77 3.51 6.25 17.80
N PHE A 78 2.25 6.68 17.84
CA PHE A 78 1.85 8.09 17.83
C PHE A 78 1.21 8.53 19.16
N HIS A 79 1.35 7.73 20.22
CA HIS A 79 0.79 8.00 21.55
C HIS A 79 -0.73 8.18 21.56
N LEU A 80 -1.46 7.45 20.70
CA LEU A 80 -2.91 7.54 20.57
C LEU A 80 -3.63 6.41 21.33
N GLU A 81 -4.78 6.71 21.94
CA GLU A 81 -5.57 5.77 22.77
C GLU A 81 -6.17 4.60 21.98
N PRO A 82 -5.88 3.33 22.30
CA PRO A 82 -6.31 2.19 21.49
C PRO A 82 -7.82 2.20 21.21
N ILE A 83 -8.20 1.78 20.00
CA ILE A 83 -9.61 1.56 19.66
C ILE A 83 -10.00 0.28 20.38
N GLN A 84 -10.88 0.40 21.37
CA GLN A 84 -11.57 -0.75 21.95
C GLN A 84 -12.53 -1.27 20.89
N GLU A 85 -12.26 -2.46 20.36
CA GLU A 85 -13.27 -3.20 19.61
C GLU A 85 -14.36 -3.55 20.62
N GLU A 86 -15.45 -2.78 20.60
CA GLU A 86 -16.68 -3.16 21.30
C GLU A 86 -17.05 -4.56 20.80
N GLN A 87 -16.88 -5.52 21.70
CA GLN A 87 -17.16 -6.92 21.47
C GLN A 87 -18.60 -7.06 20.99
N SER A 88 -18.77 -7.44 19.72
CA SER A 88 -20.00 -8.02 19.20
C SER A 88 -20.20 -9.44 19.75
N VAL A 89 -20.25 -9.57 21.07
CA VAL A 89 -20.61 -10.81 21.77
C VAL A 89 -21.88 -10.53 22.57
N LEU A 90 -22.96 -10.29 21.83
CA LEU A 90 -24.31 -10.41 22.33
C LEU A 90 -25.01 -11.44 21.44
N GLU A 91 -25.59 -12.45 22.09
CA GLU A 91 -26.52 -13.45 21.56
C GLU A 91 -25.91 -14.68 20.86
N THR A 92 -25.24 -15.53 21.64
CA THR A 92 -25.53 -16.99 21.57
C THR A 92 -25.54 -17.55 22.99
N GLU A 93 -26.63 -17.28 23.71
CA GLU A 93 -27.01 -18.06 24.89
C GLU A 93 -27.37 -19.49 24.40
N PRO A 94 -26.74 -20.56 24.91
CA PRO A 94 -27.31 -21.89 24.77
C PRO A 94 -28.40 -22.03 25.84
N MET A 95 -29.67 -21.93 25.42
CA MET A 95 -30.78 -22.37 26.27
C MET A 95 -30.74 -23.89 26.36
N GLU A 96 -30.72 -24.37 27.60
CA GLU A 96 -30.84 -25.77 28.06
C GLU A 96 -32.01 -26.53 27.43
#